data_AF-A0A8J6JQ60-F1
#
_entry.id   AF-A0A8J6JQ60-F1
#
_cell.length_a   1.000
_cell.length_b   1.000
_cell.length_c   1.000
_cell.angle_alpha   90.00
_cell.angle_beta   90.00
_cell.angle_gamma   90.00
#
_symmetry.space_group_name_H-M   'P 1'
#
loop_
_entity.id
_entity.type
_entity.pdbx_description
1 polymer ?
#
loop_
_entity_poly.entity_id
_entity_poly.type
_entity_poly.pdbx_seq_one_letter_code
_entity_poly.pdbx_strand_id
1 'polypeptide(L)'
;MQRGMAELHLITLTGADQAPYLDAVARLRATVFAEWPYLYAAPAGASFTPTPGTALVLALDGDRAVGAATCQPMEEASAPVRAAGLDPATHCYFGESVLLPEYRGRGAGVRFFAAREAQARAMGLAHAAFCAVVRNPNDPRQPPGYQPLDNFWRRRGYTPQPGISAIMHWPEPVDGGRATPHSLAFWTRAL
;
A
#
# COMPACT_ATOMS: atom_id res chain seq x y z
N MET A 1 34.29 -7.15 -1.12
CA MET A 1 33.63 -7.43 -2.42
C MET A 1 32.36 -6.58 -2.48
N GLN A 2 32.42 -5.42 -3.13
CA GLN A 2 31.23 -4.60 -3.36
C GLN A 2 30.33 -5.37 -4.33
N ARG A 3 29.20 -5.91 -3.85
CA ARG A 3 28.13 -6.33 -4.76
C ARG A 3 27.72 -5.07 -5.51
N GLY A 4 27.99 -5.01 -6.82
CA GLY A 4 27.36 -4.01 -7.68
C GLY A 4 25.86 -4.09 -7.43
N MET A 5 25.26 -2.97 -7.04
CA MET A 5 23.84 -2.93 -6.70
C MET A 5 23.05 -3.25 -7.98
N ALA A 6 22.47 -4.45 -8.06
CA ALA A 6 21.60 -4.83 -9.16
C ALA A 6 20.41 -3.85 -9.23
N GLU A 7 20.02 -3.51 -10.46
CA GLU A 7 18.89 -2.62 -10.72
C GLU A 7 17.58 -3.33 -10.34
N LEU A 8 16.70 -2.62 -9.61
CA LEU A 8 15.38 -3.15 -9.28
C LEU A 8 14.53 -3.28 -10.55
N HIS A 9 14.09 -4.50 -10.85
CA HIS A 9 13.14 -4.74 -11.91
C HIS A 9 11.71 -4.62 -11.36
N LEU A 10 10.80 -4.00 -12.11
CA LEU A 10 9.38 -3.96 -11.74
C LEU A 10 8.54 -4.66 -12.79
N ILE A 11 7.62 -5.49 -12.31
CA ILE A 11 6.61 -6.16 -13.13
C ILE A 11 5.21 -5.84 -12.60
N THR A 12 4.25 -5.74 -13.51
CA THR A 12 2.82 -5.60 -13.18
C THR A 12 2.11 -6.87 -13.61
N LEU A 13 1.39 -7.49 -12.70
CA LEU A 13 0.68 -8.74 -12.88
C LEU A 13 -0.81 -8.49 -12.69
N THR A 14 -1.63 -9.12 -13.52
CA THR A 14 -3.10 -9.05 -13.47
C THR A 14 -3.69 -10.44 -13.60
N GLY A 15 -4.93 -10.63 -13.14
CA GLY A 15 -5.60 -11.93 -13.27
C GLY A 15 -4.83 -13.07 -12.60
N ALA A 16 -4.74 -14.21 -13.29
CA ALA A 16 -4.15 -15.45 -12.76
C ALA A 16 -2.64 -15.34 -12.48
N ASP A 17 -1.92 -14.45 -13.16
CA ASP A 17 -0.47 -14.29 -13.02
C ASP A 17 -0.06 -13.75 -11.64
N GLN A 18 -1.02 -13.26 -10.84
CA GLN A 18 -0.80 -12.81 -9.47
C GLN A 18 -0.66 -13.96 -8.48
N ALA A 19 -1.32 -15.11 -8.75
CA ALA A 19 -1.45 -16.22 -7.81
C ALA A 19 -0.10 -16.76 -7.29
N PRO A 20 0.95 -16.93 -8.14
CA PRO A 20 2.25 -17.42 -7.68
C PRO A 20 2.96 -16.51 -6.67
N TYR A 21 2.55 -15.24 -6.55
CA TYR A 21 3.26 -14.24 -5.75
C TYR A 21 2.53 -13.84 -4.47
N LEU A 22 1.33 -14.37 -4.22
CA LEU A 22 0.52 -14.00 -3.05
C LEU A 22 1.25 -14.26 -1.72
N ASP A 23 1.99 -15.37 -1.62
CA ASP A 23 2.79 -15.68 -0.43
C ASP A 23 3.99 -14.72 -0.25
N ALA A 24 4.61 -14.30 -1.35
CA ALA A 24 5.66 -13.28 -1.31
C ALA A 24 5.11 -11.94 -0.80
N VAL A 25 3.93 -11.54 -1.27
CA VAL A 25 3.24 -10.33 -0.79
C VAL A 25 2.90 -10.46 0.69
N ALA A 26 2.39 -11.61 1.14
CA ALA A 26 2.09 -11.85 2.55
C ALA A 26 3.33 -11.68 3.46
N ARG A 27 4.49 -12.21 3.05
CA ARG A 27 5.76 -12.03 3.78
C ARG A 27 6.23 -10.58 3.81
N LEU A 28 6.11 -9.87 2.69
CA LEU A 28 6.45 -8.44 2.62
C LEU A 28 5.54 -7.62 3.54
N ARG A 29 4.24 -7.90 3.57
CA ARG A 29 3.27 -7.26 4.47
C ARG A 29 3.61 -7.51 5.93
N ALA A 30 3.85 -8.76 6.31
CA ALA A 30 4.23 -9.10 7.69
C ALA A 30 5.49 -8.35 8.14
N THR A 31 6.48 -8.20 7.26
CA THR A 31 7.71 -7.46 7.57
C THR A 31 7.46 -5.95 7.68
N VAL A 32 6.87 -5.35 6.65
CA VAL A 32 6.74 -3.89 6.55
C VAL A 32 5.66 -3.33 7.48
N PHE A 33 4.55 -4.04 7.67
CA PHE A 33 3.50 -3.60 8.58
C PHE A 33 3.85 -3.81 10.06
N ALA A 34 4.84 -4.64 10.40
CA ALA A 34 5.36 -4.69 11.76
C ALA A 34 6.10 -3.39 12.15
N GLU A 35 6.54 -2.59 11.17
CA GLU A 35 7.21 -1.31 11.41
C GLU A 35 6.22 -0.17 11.69
N TRP A 36 6.73 0.90 12.30
CA TRP A 36 6.02 2.18 12.37
C TRP A 36 5.75 2.73 10.95
N PRO A 37 4.55 3.25 10.63
CA PRO A 37 3.46 3.61 11.55
C PRO A 37 2.38 2.54 11.72
N TYR A 38 2.54 1.32 11.20
CA TYR A 38 1.47 0.33 11.23
C TYR A 38 1.47 -0.48 12.54
N LEU A 39 2.65 -0.90 13.01
CA LEU A 39 2.83 -1.72 14.22
C LEU A 39 1.87 -2.92 14.25
N TYR A 40 1.62 -3.51 13.09
CA TYR A 40 0.61 -4.52 12.85
C TYR A 40 1.28 -5.86 12.58
N ALA A 41 0.95 -6.86 13.40
CA ALA A 41 1.21 -8.26 13.09
C ALA A 41 0.23 -8.74 11.99
N ALA A 42 0.54 -8.43 10.74
CA ALA A 42 -0.31 -8.80 9.61
C ALA A 42 -0.50 -10.32 9.55
N PRO A 43 -1.75 -10.81 9.40
CA PRO A 43 -2.02 -12.24 9.33
C PRO A 43 -1.37 -12.84 8.09
N ALA A 44 -1.09 -14.14 8.17
CA ALA A 44 -0.66 -14.92 7.03
C ALA A 44 -1.70 -14.88 5.89
N GLY A 45 -1.22 -15.00 4.65
CA GLY A 45 -2.05 -14.96 3.45
C GLY A 45 -2.17 -13.56 2.83
N ALA A 46 -2.70 -13.54 1.60
CA ALA A 46 -2.96 -12.30 0.88
C ALA A 46 -4.13 -11.53 1.50
N SER A 47 -4.03 -10.20 1.50
CA SER A 47 -5.10 -9.27 1.90
C SER A 47 -6.05 -8.93 0.77
N PHE A 48 -5.79 -9.42 -0.43
CA PHE A 48 -6.60 -9.21 -1.60
C PHE A 48 -6.78 -10.53 -2.36
N THR A 49 -7.88 -10.59 -3.11
CA THR A 49 -8.18 -11.71 -4.01
C THR A 49 -7.99 -11.20 -5.43
N PRO A 50 -7.23 -11.91 -6.29
CA PRO A 50 -7.16 -11.56 -7.71
C PRO A 50 -8.55 -11.62 -8.36
N THR A 51 -8.99 -10.50 -8.90
CA THR A 51 -10.23 -10.33 -9.67
C THR A 51 -9.95 -9.57 -10.98
N PRO A 52 -10.87 -9.55 -11.95
CA PRO A 52 -10.75 -8.68 -13.11
C PRO A 52 -10.57 -7.22 -12.68
N GLY A 53 -9.45 -6.59 -13.05
CA GLY A 53 -9.12 -5.20 -12.70
C GLY A 53 -8.09 -5.05 -11.57
N THR A 54 -7.94 -6.05 -10.69
CA THR A 54 -6.82 -6.06 -9.74
C THR A 54 -5.47 -6.12 -10.45
N ALA A 55 -4.50 -5.38 -9.92
CA ALA A 55 -3.11 -5.53 -10.30
C ALA A 55 -2.19 -5.62 -9.08
N LEU A 56 -1.16 -6.45 -9.22
CA LEU A 56 -0.04 -6.59 -8.33
C LEU A 56 1.22 -6.10 -9.04
N VAL A 57 1.85 -5.07 -8.50
CA VAL A 57 3.13 -4.54 -8.96
C VAL A 57 4.21 -5.05 -8.02
N LEU A 58 5.18 -5.81 -8.53
CA LEU A 58 6.31 -6.31 -7.76
C LEU A 58 7.58 -5.53 -8.07
N ALA A 59 8.39 -5.26 -7.06
CA ALA A 59 9.80 -4.91 -7.20
C ALA A 59 10.65 -6.14 -6.93
N LEU A 60 11.52 -6.49 -7.87
CA LEU A 60 12.35 -7.68 -7.86
C LEU A 60 13.85 -7.30 -7.81
N ASP A 61 14.60 -8.02 -6.98
CA ASP A 61 16.06 -8.09 -7.01
C ASP A 61 16.46 -9.52 -7.43
N GLY A 62 16.82 -9.67 -8.71
CA GLY A 62 16.84 -11.00 -9.35
C GLY A 62 15.45 -11.63 -9.31
N ASP A 63 15.35 -12.85 -8.77
CA ASP A 63 14.09 -13.57 -8.61
C ASP A 63 13.37 -13.25 -7.28
N ARG A 64 14.00 -12.46 -6.39
CA ARG A 64 13.46 -12.17 -5.07
C ARG A 64 12.51 -10.97 -5.14
N ALA A 65 11.26 -11.18 -4.73
CA ALA A 65 10.34 -10.08 -4.44
C ALA A 65 10.78 -9.31 -3.18
N VAL A 66 11.08 -8.02 -3.36
CA VAL A 66 11.58 -7.11 -2.31
C VAL A 66 10.61 -5.95 -2.02
N GLY A 67 9.59 -5.79 -2.86
CA GLY A 67 8.49 -4.88 -2.62
C GLY A 67 7.27 -5.27 -3.45
N ALA A 68 6.10 -4.81 -3.00
CA ALA A 68 4.84 -5.04 -3.66
C ALA A 68 3.92 -3.82 -3.49
N ALA A 69 3.13 -3.53 -4.51
CA ALA A 69 2.03 -2.59 -4.42
C ALA A 69 0.83 -3.12 -5.19
N THR A 70 -0.37 -2.85 -4.71
CA THR A 70 -1.60 -3.33 -5.37
C THR A 70 -2.56 -2.21 -5.67
N CYS A 71 -3.44 -2.46 -6.63
CA CYS A 71 -4.61 -1.66 -6.87
C CYS A 71 -5.79 -2.52 -7.34
N GLN A 72 -7.00 -2.02 -7.09
CA GLN A 72 -8.25 -2.67 -7.46
C GLN A 72 -9.35 -1.62 -7.70
N PRO A 73 -10.47 -1.97 -8.37
CA PRO A 73 -11.68 -1.15 -8.33
C PRO A 73 -12.08 -0.89 -6.87
N MET A 74 -12.42 0.35 -6.52
CA MET A 74 -12.75 0.67 -5.12
C MET A 74 -14.03 -0.04 -4.66
N GLU A 75 -14.93 -0.42 -5.57
CA GLU A 75 -16.10 -1.28 -5.32
C GLU A 75 -15.73 -2.65 -4.73
N GLU A 76 -14.51 -3.13 -4.97
CA GLU A 76 -14.02 -4.41 -4.46
C GLU A 76 -13.15 -4.24 -3.19
N ALA A 77 -12.88 -3.00 -2.77
CA ALA A 77 -12.14 -2.73 -1.55
C ALA A 77 -12.93 -3.11 -0.29
N SER A 78 -12.29 -3.09 0.87
CA SER A 78 -12.94 -3.45 2.13
C SER A 78 -14.13 -2.53 2.46
N ALA A 79 -15.08 -3.03 3.24
CA ALA A 79 -16.29 -2.25 3.60
C ALA A 79 -15.97 -0.86 4.19
N PRO A 80 -14.99 -0.67 5.09
CA PRO A 80 -14.62 0.66 5.57
C PRO A 80 -14.12 1.61 4.48
N VAL A 81 -13.44 1.07 3.46
CA VAL A 81 -12.96 1.87 2.32
C VAL A 81 -14.14 2.31 1.45
N ARG A 82 -15.06 1.39 1.11
CA ARG A 82 -16.25 1.70 0.31
C ARG A 82 -17.20 2.69 1.01
N ALA A 83 -17.26 2.63 2.33
CA ALA A 83 -18.10 3.50 3.15
C ALA A 83 -17.46 4.86 3.50
N ALA A 84 -16.23 5.15 3.03
CA ALA A 84 -15.49 6.33 3.44
C ALA A 84 -16.07 7.66 2.93
N GLY A 85 -17.00 7.64 1.96
CA GLY A 85 -17.62 8.83 1.39
C GLY A 85 -17.03 9.30 0.05
N LEU A 86 -16.18 8.49 -0.57
CA LEU A 86 -15.80 8.61 -1.99
C LEU A 86 -16.72 7.73 -2.82
N ASP A 87 -16.98 8.09 -4.07
CA ASP A 87 -17.74 7.27 -5.02
C ASP A 87 -16.91 6.07 -5.49
N PRO A 88 -17.23 4.83 -5.07
CA PRO A 88 -16.41 3.67 -5.39
C PRO A 88 -16.38 3.33 -6.88
N ALA A 89 -17.42 3.70 -7.64
CA ALA A 89 -17.53 3.39 -9.07
C ALA A 89 -16.55 4.17 -9.95
N THR A 90 -16.03 5.30 -9.46
CA THR A 90 -15.12 6.19 -10.19
C THR A 90 -13.67 6.13 -9.71
N HIS A 91 -13.40 5.37 -8.64
CA HIS A 91 -12.11 5.34 -7.97
C HIS A 91 -11.42 3.98 -8.08
N CYS A 92 -10.13 4.02 -8.38
CA CYS A 92 -9.22 2.90 -8.14
C CYS A 92 -8.61 3.03 -6.74
N TYR A 93 -8.73 1.98 -5.93
CA TYR A 93 -8.14 1.96 -4.59
C TYR A 93 -6.76 1.28 -4.60
N PHE A 94 -5.75 1.96 -4.06
CA PHE A 94 -4.42 1.40 -3.90
C PHE A 94 -4.29 0.82 -2.49
N GLY A 95 -4.26 -0.52 -2.39
CA GLY A 95 -4.29 -1.23 -1.11
C GLY A 95 -2.92 -1.35 -0.46
N GLU A 96 -2.06 -2.19 -1.01
CA GLU A 96 -0.72 -2.39 -0.50
C GLU A 96 0.28 -1.41 -1.12
N SER A 97 1.25 -0.96 -0.30
CA SER A 97 2.48 -0.31 -0.76
C SER A 97 3.60 -0.66 0.22
N VAL A 98 4.19 -1.83 0.03
CA VAL A 98 5.20 -2.40 0.93
C VAL A 98 6.55 -2.53 0.22
N LEU A 99 7.61 -2.10 0.87
CA LEU A 99 8.97 -2.18 0.37
C LEU A 99 9.92 -2.43 1.54
N LEU A 100 10.75 -3.45 1.40
CA LEU A 100 11.74 -3.80 2.41
C LEU A 100 12.68 -2.61 2.70
N PRO A 101 13.04 -2.36 3.97
CA PRO A 101 13.82 -1.19 4.39
C PRO A 101 15.08 -0.96 3.57
N GLU A 102 15.83 -2.03 3.26
CA GLU A 102 17.11 -1.96 2.57
C GLU A 102 16.99 -1.50 1.10
N TYR A 103 15.78 -1.51 0.53
CA TYR A 103 15.50 -1.05 -0.85
C TYR A 103 14.81 0.33 -0.93
N ARG A 104 14.50 0.96 0.21
CA ARG A 104 13.91 2.30 0.26
C ARG A 104 14.89 3.35 -0.29
N GLY A 105 14.36 4.46 -0.80
CA GLY A 105 15.17 5.53 -1.40
C GLY A 105 15.71 5.25 -2.82
N ARG A 106 15.37 4.10 -3.42
CA ARG A 106 15.86 3.67 -4.75
C ARG A 106 14.84 3.86 -5.88
N GLY A 107 13.87 4.77 -5.71
CA GLY A 107 12.88 5.10 -6.75
C GLY A 107 11.71 4.12 -6.94
N ALA A 108 11.71 2.94 -6.31
CA ALA A 108 10.63 1.95 -6.44
C ALA A 108 9.23 2.54 -6.14
N GLY A 109 9.10 3.37 -5.11
CA GLY A 109 7.84 4.02 -4.77
C GLY A 109 7.29 4.92 -5.90
N VAL A 110 8.15 5.62 -6.66
CA VAL A 110 7.72 6.39 -7.84
C VAL A 110 7.05 5.44 -8.85
N ARG A 111 7.74 4.33 -9.15
CA ARG A 111 7.32 3.38 -10.17
C ARG A 111 6.08 2.59 -9.75
N PHE A 112 5.90 2.29 -8.46
CA PHE A 112 4.66 1.71 -7.92
C PHE A 112 3.43 2.60 -8.14
N PHE A 113 3.56 3.92 -7.93
CA PHE A 113 2.46 4.84 -8.22
C PHE A 113 2.17 4.90 -9.72
N ALA A 114 3.18 5.06 -10.57
CA ALA A 114 3.00 5.10 -12.02
C ALA A 114 2.31 3.83 -12.57
N ALA A 115 2.72 2.65 -12.11
CA ALA A 115 2.14 1.37 -12.54
C ALA A 115 0.66 1.22 -12.13
N ARG A 116 0.31 1.58 -10.90
CA ARG A 116 -1.08 1.53 -10.41
C ARG A 116 -1.96 2.59 -11.06
N GLU A 117 -1.44 3.79 -11.31
CA GLU A 117 -2.14 4.83 -12.07
C GLU A 117 -2.38 4.41 -13.52
N ALA A 118 -1.45 3.71 -14.16
CA ALA A 118 -1.64 3.15 -15.49
C ALA A 118 -2.75 2.08 -15.49
N GLN A 119 -2.76 1.19 -14.50
CA GLN A 119 -3.83 0.20 -14.34
C GLN A 119 -5.20 0.86 -14.10
N ALA A 120 -5.26 1.89 -13.26
CA ALA A 120 -6.48 2.64 -13.00
C ALA A 120 -7.06 3.24 -14.30
N ARG A 121 -6.22 3.85 -15.14
CA ARG A 121 -6.62 4.35 -16.46
C ARG A 121 -7.05 3.23 -17.41
N ALA A 122 -6.36 2.08 -17.39
CA ALA A 122 -6.74 0.92 -18.20
C ALA A 122 -8.12 0.35 -17.82
N MET A 123 -8.54 0.51 -16.57
CA MET A 123 -9.91 0.19 -16.12
C MET A 123 -10.94 1.29 -16.43
N GLY A 124 -10.52 2.44 -16.97
CA GLY A 124 -11.41 3.59 -17.21
C GLY A 124 -11.79 4.38 -15.96
N LEU A 125 -11.05 4.21 -14.84
CA LEU A 125 -11.33 4.90 -13.60
C LEU A 125 -10.68 6.29 -13.59
N ALA A 126 -11.45 7.31 -13.22
CA ALA A 126 -11.05 8.72 -13.30
C ALA A 126 -10.19 9.17 -12.10
N HIS A 127 -10.23 8.41 -11.00
CA HIS A 127 -9.55 8.79 -9.76
C HIS A 127 -8.73 7.63 -9.17
N ALA A 128 -7.65 7.98 -8.49
CA ALA A 128 -6.94 7.08 -7.59
C ALA A 128 -7.14 7.52 -6.14
N ALA A 129 -7.33 6.56 -5.24
CA ALA A 129 -7.43 6.77 -3.81
C ALA A 129 -6.58 5.77 -3.03
N PHE A 130 -6.08 6.20 -1.87
CA PHE A 130 -5.56 5.31 -0.83
C PHE A 130 -5.81 5.94 0.53
N CYS A 131 -5.64 5.16 1.59
CA CYS A 131 -5.64 5.70 2.95
C CYS A 131 -4.36 5.34 3.69
N ALA A 132 -3.96 6.19 4.63
CA ALA A 132 -2.77 6.01 5.45
C ALA A 132 -3.12 6.17 6.93
N VAL A 133 -2.50 5.35 7.79
CA VAL A 133 -2.74 5.39 9.22
C VAL A 133 -2.37 6.76 9.80
N VAL A 134 -3.26 7.29 10.63
CA VAL A 134 -3.05 8.53 11.38
C VAL A 134 -2.49 8.17 12.75
N ARG A 135 -1.33 8.74 13.09
CA ARG A 135 -0.68 8.56 14.38
C ARG A 135 -0.63 9.87 15.15
N ASN A 136 -0.55 9.74 16.47
CA ASN A 136 -0.21 10.87 17.32
C ASN A 136 1.20 11.35 16.94
N PRO A 137 1.41 12.65 16.62
CA PRO A 137 2.75 13.17 16.29
C PRO A 137 3.76 13.05 17.44
N ASN A 138 3.29 12.85 18.67
CA ASN A 138 4.11 12.63 19.86
C ASN A 138 4.16 11.16 20.29
N ASP A 139 3.81 10.20 19.41
CA ASP A 139 3.89 8.78 19.76
C ASP A 139 5.36 8.38 19.98
N PRO A 140 5.74 7.93 21.19
CA PRO A 140 7.13 7.62 21.52
C PRO A 140 7.69 6.41 20.74
N ARG A 141 6.84 5.65 20.05
CA ARG A 141 7.24 4.49 19.25
C ARG A 141 7.68 4.89 17.83
N GLN A 142 7.50 6.15 17.43
CA GLN A 142 8.04 6.64 16.16
C GLN A 142 9.57 6.54 16.17
N PRO A 143 10.19 5.86 15.18
CA PRO A 143 11.62 5.71 15.16
C PRO A 143 12.32 7.05 14.84
N PRO A 144 13.51 7.30 15.41
CA PRO A 144 14.31 8.47 15.07
C PRO A 144 14.55 8.58 13.56
N GLY A 145 14.36 9.77 13.00
CA GLY A 145 14.58 10.02 11.57
C GLY A 145 13.46 9.52 10.65
N TYR A 146 12.33 9.02 11.18
CA TYR A 146 11.16 8.71 10.36
C TYR A 146 10.73 9.90 9.50
N GLN A 147 10.58 9.66 8.21
CA GLN A 147 10.12 10.67 7.25
C GLN A 147 8.69 10.35 6.83
N PRO A 148 7.71 11.22 7.15
CA PRO A 148 6.35 11.07 6.66
C PRO A 148 6.29 11.10 5.14
N LEU A 149 5.38 10.30 4.56
CA LEU A 149 5.21 10.19 3.12
C LEU A 149 4.34 11.30 2.51
N ASP A 150 3.83 12.25 3.32
CA ASP A 150 2.96 13.33 2.85
C ASP A 150 3.58 14.14 1.71
N ASN A 151 4.84 14.56 1.89
CA ASN A 151 5.58 15.30 0.85
C ASN A 151 5.82 14.45 -0.39
N PHE A 152 6.01 13.15 -0.22
CA PHE A 152 6.14 12.21 -1.31
C PHE A 152 4.82 12.10 -2.09
N TRP A 153 3.67 11.98 -1.43
CA TRP A 153 2.37 11.91 -2.10
C TRP A 153 1.99 13.22 -2.81
N ARG A 154 2.21 14.37 -2.16
CA ARG A 154 1.94 15.70 -2.74
C ARG A 154 2.71 15.95 -4.04
N ARG A 155 3.98 15.56 -4.10
CA ARG A 155 4.80 15.68 -5.33
C ARG A 155 4.28 14.82 -6.48
N ARG A 156 3.39 13.87 -6.22
CA ARG A 156 2.72 13.02 -7.22
C ARG A 156 1.28 13.47 -7.50
N GLY A 157 0.86 14.65 -7.00
CA GLY A 157 -0.47 15.18 -7.25
C GLY A 157 -1.57 14.60 -6.36
N TYR A 158 -1.22 13.85 -5.31
CA TYR A 158 -2.20 13.37 -4.34
C TYR A 158 -2.45 14.45 -3.28
N THR A 159 -3.72 14.69 -2.99
CA THR A 159 -4.17 15.63 -1.97
C THR A 159 -4.84 14.87 -0.82
N PRO A 160 -4.60 15.25 0.44
CA PRO A 160 -5.37 14.71 1.55
C PRO A 160 -6.83 15.14 1.40
N GLN A 161 -7.75 14.32 1.90
CA GLN A 161 -9.19 14.60 1.94
C GLN A 161 -9.62 14.84 3.39
N PRO A 162 -9.58 16.09 3.89
CA PRO A 162 -10.04 16.40 5.24
C PRO A 162 -11.50 15.97 5.43
N GLY A 163 -11.79 15.27 6.52
CA GLY A 163 -13.13 14.77 6.82
C GLY A 163 -13.46 13.39 6.22
N ILE A 164 -12.60 12.84 5.36
CA ILE A 164 -12.74 11.47 4.83
C ILE A 164 -11.75 10.56 5.56
N SER A 165 -12.29 9.60 6.32
CA SER A 165 -11.48 8.62 7.04
C SER A 165 -12.17 7.26 7.09
N ALA A 166 -11.37 6.20 7.21
CA ALA A 166 -11.85 4.88 7.56
C ALA A 166 -11.35 4.50 8.96
N ILE A 167 -12.13 3.70 9.67
CA ILE A 167 -11.66 2.98 10.85
C ILE A 167 -11.42 1.52 10.44
N MET A 168 -10.20 1.05 10.61
CA MET A 168 -9.85 -0.36 10.49
C MET A 168 -9.38 -0.86 11.84
N HIS A 169 -9.46 -2.17 12.04
CA HIS A 169 -9.09 -2.79 13.30
C HIS A 169 -7.97 -3.78 13.10
N TRP A 170 -6.91 -3.66 13.88
CA TRP A 170 -5.86 -4.66 13.94
C TRP A 170 -5.18 -4.69 15.31
N PRO A 171 -4.54 -5.81 15.68
CA PRO A 171 -3.76 -5.87 16.91
C PRO A 171 -2.39 -5.21 16.73
N GLU A 172 -1.98 -4.44 17.73
CA GLU A 172 -0.59 -4.04 17.91
C GLU A 172 0.09 -4.92 18.98
N PRO A 173 1.41 -5.10 18.94
CA PRO A 173 2.14 -5.89 19.94
C PRO A 173 1.87 -5.47 21.39
N VAL A 174 1.64 -4.17 21.63
CA VAL A 174 1.37 -3.62 22.95
C VAL A 174 -0.02 -3.98 23.49
N ASP A 175 -0.95 -4.35 22.62
CA ASP A 175 -2.35 -4.65 22.98
C ASP A 175 -2.59 -6.13 23.28
N GLY A 176 -1.52 -6.94 23.42
CA GLY A 176 -1.62 -8.35 23.77
C GLY A 176 -2.40 -9.18 22.74
N GLY A 177 -2.40 -8.77 21.47
CA GLY A 177 -3.13 -9.46 20.39
C GLY A 177 -4.60 -9.06 20.24
N ARG A 178 -5.11 -8.15 21.08
CA ARG A 178 -6.47 -7.61 20.91
C ARG A 178 -6.50 -6.61 19.76
N ALA A 179 -7.44 -6.75 18.84
CA ALA A 179 -7.64 -5.77 17.78
C ALA A 179 -8.14 -4.44 18.36
N THR A 180 -7.44 -3.35 18.02
CA THR A 180 -7.79 -1.98 18.41
C THR A 180 -8.15 -1.16 17.16
N PRO A 181 -8.95 -0.09 17.28
CA PRO A 181 -9.33 0.75 16.14
C PRO A 181 -8.20 1.71 15.75
N HIS A 182 -8.01 1.89 14.45
CA HIS A 182 -7.06 2.82 13.88
C HIS A 182 -7.73 3.69 12.84
N SER A 183 -7.50 4.99 12.91
CA SER A 183 -7.99 5.94 11.91
C SER A 183 -7.04 5.98 10.72
N LEU A 184 -7.60 5.95 9.52
CA LEU A 184 -6.85 6.10 8.27
C LEU A 184 -7.42 7.29 7.50
N ALA A 185 -6.56 8.25 7.15
CA ALA A 185 -6.92 9.43 6.37
C ALA A 185 -6.77 9.15 4.88
N PHE A 186 -7.73 9.62 4.08
CA PHE A 186 -7.74 9.41 2.64
C PHE A 186 -6.91 10.45 1.88
N TRP A 187 -6.31 9.97 0.80
CA TRP A 187 -5.60 10.75 -0.21
C TRP A 187 -6.15 10.39 -1.58
N THR A 188 -6.39 11.39 -2.42
CA THR A 188 -6.91 11.16 -3.77
C THR A 188 -6.17 11.98 -4.81
N ARG A 189 -6.29 11.55 -6.06
CA ARG A 189 -5.79 12.23 -7.25
C ARG A 189 -6.73 11.95 -8.43
N ALA A 190 -7.02 12.97 -9.23
CA ALA A 190 -7.61 12.79 -10.56
C ALA A 190 -6.53 12.33 -11.55
N LEU A 191 -6.87 11.35 -12.40
CA LEU A 191 -5.95 10.65 -13.30
C LEU A 191 -6.01 11.15 -14.74
#